data_AF-A0A923NSH0-F1
#
_entry.id   AF-A0A923NSH0-F1
#
_cell.length_a   1.000
_cell.length_b   1.000
_cell.length_c   1.000
_cell.angle_alpha   90.00
_cell.angle_beta   90.00
_cell.angle_gamma   90.00
#
_symmetry.space_group_name_H-M   'P 1'
#
loop_
_entity.id
_entity.type
_entity.pdbx_description
1 polymer ?
#
loop_
_entity_poly.entity_id
_entity_poly.type
_entity_poly.pdbx_seq_one_letter_code
_entity_poly.pdbx_strand_id
1 'polypeptide(L)'
;MARKGVWIPCIILAVIWIFHLGFFLFKVKTERPALTEEQITKKRKKEEYIVTQMIAIYCKKNHRELYDRRTKKLCPECEQIAKYSVERSEHCPHIKEKTFCSNCTTHCYSPQMRDKIKKIMRFSGPRIIFYHPVLAIWHLICMAEQKRKKND
;
A
#
# COMPACT_ATOMS: atom_id res chain seq x y z
N MET A 1 -44.30 39.07 41.11
CA MET A 1 -43.75 37.69 41.21
C MET A 1 -43.04 37.35 39.91
N ALA A 2 -41.73 37.58 39.84
CA ALA A 2 -40.95 37.44 38.62
C ALA A 2 -40.32 36.03 38.55
N ARG A 3 -40.81 35.20 37.61
CA ARG A 3 -40.20 33.90 37.24
C ARG A 3 -38.90 34.16 36.47
N LYS A 4 -37.81 34.50 37.16
CA LYS A 4 -36.49 34.76 36.54
C LYS A 4 -35.44 33.67 36.81
N GLY A 5 -35.84 32.49 37.30
CA GLY A 5 -34.90 31.43 37.72
C GLY A 5 -34.74 30.24 36.77
N VAL A 6 -35.56 30.10 35.72
CA VAL A 6 -35.66 28.83 34.93
C VAL A 6 -34.97 28.92 33.55
N TRP A 7 -34.52 30.10 33.13
CA TRP A 7 -33.95 30.29 31.79
C TRP A 7 -32.44 29.97 31.69
N ILE A 8 -31.69 30.18 32.77
CA ILE A 8 -30.24 29.92 32.85
C ILE A 8 -29.91 28.41 32.69
N PRO A 9 -30.66 27.47 33.30
CA PRO A 9 -30.42 26.03 33.13
C PRO A 9 -30.58 25.55 31.68
N CYS A 10 -31.57 26.06 30.95
CA CYS A 10 -31.85 25.61 29.57
C CYS A 10 -30.76 26.04 28.58
N ILE A 11 -30.18 27.23 28.74
CA ILE A 11 -29.09 27.71 27.89
C ILE A 11 -27.83 26.86 28.11
N ILE A 12 -27.49 26.56 29.37
CA ILE A 12 -26.35 25.71 29.70
C ILE A 12 -26.54 24.30 29.12
N LEU A 13 -27.74 23.71 29.26
CA LEU A 13 -28.05 22.41 28.68
C LEU A 13 -27.99 22.41 27.16
N ALA A 14 -28.44 23.48 26.49
CA ALA A 14 -28.34 23.63 25.03
C ALA A 14 -26.90 23.75 24.56
N VAL A 15 -26.05 24.51 25.27
CA VAL A 15 -24.61 24.64 24.95
C VAL A 15 -23.88 23.32 25.18
N ILE A 16 -24.17 22.61 26.27
CA ILE A 16 -23.63 21.27 26.54
C ILE A 16 -24.05 20.31 25.43
N TRP A 17 -25.32 20.34 25.00
CA TRP A 17 -25.80 19.50 23.90
C TRP A 17 -25.15 19.86 22.55
N ILE A 18 -24.94 21.14 22.24
CA ILE A 18 -24.23 21.58 21.03
C ILE A 18 -22.77 21.12 21.08
N PHE A 19 -22.10 21.23 22.22
CA PHE A 19 -20.73 20.76 22.40
C PHE A 19 -20.62 19.24 22.29
N HIS A 20 -21.55 18.50 22.91
CA HIS A 20 -21.57 17.04 22.87
C HIS A 20 -21.94 16.52 21.48
N LEU A 21 -22.88 17.16 20.79
CA LEU A 21 -23.25 16.88 19.41
C LEU A 21 -22.10 17.21 18.46
N GLY A 22 -21.44 18.36 18.63
CA GLY A 22 -20.25 18.73 17.86
C GLY A 22 -19.09 17.76 18.08
N PHE A 23 -18.81 17.39 19.33
CA PHE A 23 -17.77 16.41 19.67
C PHE A 23 -18.10 15.01 19.13
N PHE A 24 -19.37 14.60 19.19
CA PHE A 24 -19.83 13.32 18.66
C PHE A 24 -19.72 13.27 17.12
N LEU A 25 -20.16 14.33 16.43
CA LEU A 25 -20.00 14.46 14.97
C LEU A 25 -18.53 14.54 14.54
N PHE A 26 -17.68 15.19 15.35
CA PHE A 26 -16.24 15.25 15.11
C PHE A 26 -15.59 13.87 15.28
N LYS A 27 -15.98 13.11 16.32
CA LYS A 27 -15.45 11.77 16.58
C LYS A 27 -15.81 10.79 15.47
N VAL A 28 -17.07 10.80 15.00
CA VAL A 28 -17.55 9.93 13.91
C VAL A 28 -16.76 10.12 12.60
N LYS A 29 -16.22 11.31 12.33
CA LYS A 29 -15.49 11.58 11.07
C LYS A 29 -14.04 11.08 11.07
N THR A 30 -13.52 10.59 12.20
CA THR A 30 -12.11 10.17 12.33
C THR A 30 -11.87 8.67 12.12
N GLU A 31 -12.91 7.85 12.03
CA GLU A 31 -12.76 6.43 11.72
C GLU A 31 -12.55 6.25 10.20
N ARG A 32 -11.29 6.07 9.79
CA ARG A 32 -10.96 5.61 8.44
C ARG A 32 -11.62 4.24 8.24
N PRO A 33 -12.53 4.06 7.27
CA PRO A 33 -13.20 2.76 7.10
C PRO A 33 -12.15 1.70 6.79
N ALA A 34 -12.26 0.54 7.44
CA ALA A 34 -11.42 -0.61 7.16
C ALA A 34 -11.55 -0.98 5.67
N LEU A 35 -10.42 -1.29 5.02
CA LEU A 35 -10.40 -1.73 3.61
C LEU A 35 -11.36 -2.92 3.40
N THR A 36 -12.23 -2.83 2.40
CA THR A 36 -13.14 -3.91 2.04
C THR A 36 -12.39 -5.09 1.40
N GLU A 37 -12.95 -6.29 1.44
CA GLU A 37 -12.34 -7.49 0.83
C GLU A 37 -12.11 -7.31 -0.69
N GLU A 38 -12.99 -6.59 -1.38
CA GLU A 38 -12.79 -6.20 -2.78
C GLU A 38 -11.56 -5.30 -2.96
N GLN A 39 -11.38 -4.29 -2.11
CA GLN A 39 -10.22 -3.41 -2.17
C GLN A 39 -8.92 -4.15 -1.87
N ILE A 40 -8.97 -5.14 -0.97
CA ILE A 40 -7.83 -5.99 -0.62
C ILE A 40 -7.42 -6.86 -1.81
N THR A 41 -8.36 -7.55 -2.45
CA THR A 41 -8.06 -8.36 -3.63
C THR A 41 -7.52 -7.51 -4.79
N LYS A 42 -8.08 -6.32 -5.01
CA LYS A 42 -7.56 -5.35 -5.99
C LYS A 42 -6.13 -4.92 -5.67
N LYS A 43 -5.83 -4.68 -4.38
CA LYS A 43 -4.48 -4.35 -3.92
C LYS A 43 -3.49 -5.50 -4.14
N ARG A 44 -3.87 -6.75 -3.83
CA ARG A 44 -3.03 -7.94 -4.10
C ARG A 44 -2.68 -8.05 -5.59
N LYS A 45 -3.69 -8.03 -6.46
CA LYS A 45 -3.50 -8.06 -7.92
C LYS A 45 -2.60 -6.92 -8.42
N LYS A 46 -2.75 -5.73 -7.84
CA LYS A 46 -1.89 -4.59 -8.17
C LYS A 46 -0.44 -4.84 -7.77
N GLU A 47 -0.18 -5.30 -6.55
CA GLU A 47 1.18 -5.62 -6.09
C GLU A 47 1.83 -6.74 -6.94
N GLU A 48 1.10 -7.81 -7.22
CA GLU A 48 1.54 -8.93 -8.08
C GLU A 48 1.89 -8.47 -9.50
N TYR A 49 1.02 -7.66 -10.10
CA TYR A 49 1.24 -7.09 -11.43
C TYR A 49 2.52 -6.25 -11.46
N ILE A 50 2.70 -5.36 -10.49
CA ILE A 50 3.87 -4.48 -10.41
C ILE A 50 5.15 -5.27 -10.28
N VAL A 51 5.18 -6.24 -9.36
CA VAL A 51 6.36 -7.10 -9.16
C VAL A 51 6.70 -7.86 -10.44
N THR A 52 5.69 -8.40 -11.12
CA THR A 52 5.88 -9.12 -12.39
C THR A 52 6.41 -8.20 -13.49
N GLN A 53 5.89 -6.97 -13.62
CA GLN A 53 6.42 -5.99 -14.57
C GLN A 53 7.87 -5.61 -14.28
N MET A 54 8.21 -5.43 -13.01
CA MET A 54 9.59 -5.14 -12.59
C MET A 54 10.54 -6.28 -12.95
N ILE A 55 10.12 -7.53 -12.78
CA ILE A 55 10.89 -8.72 -13.18
C ILE A 55 11.02 -8.78 -14.71
N ALA A 56 9.96 -8.48 -15.46
CA ALA A 56 10.01 -8.46 -16.92
C ALA A 56 10.99 -7.42 -17.47
N ILE A 57 11.02 -6.22 -16.90
CA ILE A 57 11.99 -5.17 -17.25
C ILE A 57 13.42 -5.65 -17.00
N TYR A 58 13.66 -6.32 -15.86
CA TYR A 58 14.97 -6.86 -15.53
C TYR A 58 15.39 -7.95 -16.51
N CYS A 59 14.51 -8.92 -16.77
CA CYS A 59 14.76 -10.04 -17.68
C CYS A 59 15.05 -9.53 -19.10
N LYS A 60 14.24 -8.61 -19.62
CA LYS A 60 14.41 -8.03 -20.96
C LYS A 60 15.75 -7.32 -21.15
N LYS A 61 16.31 -6.72 -20.08
CA LYS A 61 17.55 -5.95 -20.17
C LYS A 61 18.80 -6.78 -19.87
N ASN A 62 18.75 -7.66 -18.88
CA ASN A 62 19.91 -8.43 -18.41
C ASN A 62 19.99 -9.84 -19.04
N HIS A 63 18.85 -10.44 -19.40
CA HIS A 63 18.77 -11.79 -19.98
C HIS A 63 18.20 -11.72 -21.41
N ARG A 64 18.79 -10.89 -22.27
CA ARG A 64 18.25 -10.59 -23.61
C ARG A 64 18.11 -11.80 -24.51
N GLU A 65 19.03 -12.76 -24.38
CA GLU A 65 19.07 -13.96 -25.22
C GLU A 65 18.00 -14.99 -24.82
N LEU A 66 17.69 -15.07 -23.52
CA LEU A 66 16.70 -16.00 -22.97
C LEU A 66 15.29 -15.40 -22.86
N TYR A 67 15.15 -14.08 -23.02
CA TYR A 67 13.87 -13.38 -22.99
C TYR A 67 13.26 -13.34 -24.38
N ASP A 68 12.08 -13.94 -24.55
CA ASP A 68 11.35 -13.88 -25.81
C ASP A 68 10.63 -12.53 -25.93
N ARG A 69 11.08 -11.70 -26.89
CA ARG A 69 10.47 -10.38 -27.13
C ARG A 69 9.13 -10.45 -27.83
N ARG A 70 8.88 -11.48 -28.64
CA ARG A 70 7.65 -11.64 -29.42
C ARG A 70 6.51 -12.07 -28.50
N THR A 71 6.76 -13.07 -27.65
CA THR A 71 5.75 -13.60 -26.71
C THR A 71 5.80 -12.93 -25.32
N LYS A 72 6.82 -12.10 -25.05
CA LYS A 72 7.12 -11.51 -23.73
C LYS A 72 7.36 -12.56 -22.64
N LYS A 73 7.79 -13.77 -23.00
CA LYS A 73 8.08 -14.84 -22.06
C LYS A 73 9.39 -14.56 -21.30
N LEU A 74 9.33 -14.73 -19.98
CA LEU A 74 10.48 -14.60 -19.08
C LEU A 74 11.43 -15.79 -19.25
N CYS A 75 12.71 -15.60 -18.91
CA CYS A 75 13.63 -16.73 -18.78
C CYS A 75 13.22 -17.60 -17.57
N PRO A 76 13.64 -18.88 -17.51
CA PRO A 76 13.23 -19.81 -16.45
C PRO A 76 13.51 -19.29 -15.03
N GLU A 77 14.65 -18.63 -14.82
CA GLU A 77 14.99 -18.06 -13.51
C GLU A 77 14.04 -16.90 -13.12
N CYS A 78 13.81 -15.97 -14.04
CA CYS A 78 12.91 -14.84 -13.78
C CYS A 78 11.45 -15.30 -13.61
N GLU A 79 11.04 -16.34 -14.34
CA GLU A 79 9.73 -16.97 -14.19
C GLU A 79 9.57 -17.59 -12.79
N GLN A 80 10.59 -18.29 -12.29
CA GLN A 80 10.57 -18.85 -10.94
C GLN A 80 10.44 -17.76 -9.86
N ILE A 81 11.18 -16.66 -10.02
CA ILE A 81 11.11 -15.51 -9.08
C ILE A 81 9.72 -14.85 -9.13
N ALA A 82 9.13 -14.72 -10.31
CA ALA A 82 7.80 -14.16 -10.48
C ALA A 82 6.74 -15.03 -9.81
N LYS A 83 6.72 -16.35 -10.09
CA LYS A 83 5.80 -17.30 -9.48
C LYS A 83 5.91 -17.29 -7.96
N TYR A 84 7.14 -17.37 -7.44
CA TYR A 84 7.40 -17.30 -6.00
C TYR A 84 6.87 -16.00 -5.38
N SER A 85 7.04 -14.86 -6.07
CA SER A 85 6.58 -13.57 -5.54
C SER A 85 5.06 -13.41 -5.52
N VAL A 86 4.38 -13.98 -6.52
CA VAL A 86 2.91 -14.01 -6.57
C VAL A 86 2.36 -14.86 -5.43
N GLU A 87 2.86 -16.08 -5.27
CA GLU A 87 2.46 -16.99 -4.19
C GLU A 87 2.59 -16.36 -2.80
N ARG A 88 3.68 -15.61 -2.56
CA ARG A 88 3.88 -14.87 -1.29
C ARG A 88 2.95 -13.68 -1.11
N SER A 89 2.50 -13.06 -2.20
CA SER A 89 1.58 -11.92 -2.16
C SER A 89 0.16 -12.37 -1.86
N GLU A 90 -0.26 -13.51 -2.40
CA GLU A 90 -1.56 -14.15 -2.14
C GLU A 90 -1.74 -14.50 -0.67
N HIS A 91 -0.72 -15.08 -0.03
CA HIS A 91 -0.76 -15.52 1.37
C HIS A 91 -0.33 -14.46 2.39
N CYS A 92 -0.15 -13.20 1.98
CA CYS A 92 0.33 -12.17 2.90
C CYS A 92 -0.75 -11.78 3.93
N PRO A 93 -0.48 -11.88 5.26
CA PRO A 93 -1.40 -11.45 6.30
C PRO A 93 -1.45 -9.92 6.45
N HIS A 94 -0.31 -9.26 6.20
CA HIS A 94 -0.11 -7.82 6.44
C HIS A 94 -0.58 -6.92 5.29
N ILE A 95 -1.34 -7.44 4.32
CA ILE A 95 -1.72 -6.71 3.10
C ILE A 95 -2.55 -5.46 3.39
N LYS A 96 -3.34 -5.45 4.47
CA LYS A 96 -4.22 -4.32 4.82
C LYS A 96 -3.39 -3.13 5.31
N GLU A 97 -2.35 -3.40 6.08
CA GLU A 97 -1.57 -2.41 6.82
C GLU A 97 -0.33 -1.92 6.05
N LYS A 98 0.38 -2.84 5.37
CA LYS A 98 1.61 -2.51 4.65
C LYS A 98 1.29 -1.79 3.34
N THR A 99 2.17 -0.90 2.89
CA THR A 99 2.07 -0.32 1.52
C THR A 99 2.84 -1.13 0.48
N PHE A 100 4.01 -1.68 0.87
CA PHE A 100 4.94 -2.42 0.01
C PHE A 100 5.59 -3.55 0.78
N CYS A 101 6.01 -4.61 0.08
CA CYS A 101 6.74 -5.74 0.67
C CYS A 101 8.07 -5.35 1.32
N SER A 102 8.73 -4.28 0.86
CA SER A 102 9.98 -3.77 1.45
C SER A 102 9.84 -3.33 2.91
N ASN A 103 8.63 -2.91 3.29
CA ASN A 103 8.34 -2.35 4.60
C ASN A 103 7.56 -3.36 5.48
N CYS A 104 7.51 -4.62 5.06
CA CYS A 104 6.87 -5.66 5.84
C CYS A 104 7.68 -5.93 7.12
N THR A 105 6.98 -5.98 8.26
CA THR A 105 7.57 -6.30 9.58
C THR A 105 8.11 -7.73 9.61
N THR A 106 7.39 -8.67 8.99
CA THR A 106 7.78 -10.09 8.92
C THR A 106 8.61 -10.39 7.69
N HIS A 107 9.67 -11.18 7.88
CA HIS A 107 10.54 -11.69 6.82
C HIS A 107 9.93 -12.92 6.12
N CYS A 108 9.20 -12.71 5.02
CA CYS A 108 8.54 -13.80 4.29
C CYS A 108 9.37 -14.42 3.14
N TYR A 109 10.38 -13.72 2.61
CA TYR A 109 11.24 -14.28 1.55
C TYR A 109 12.41 -15.07 2.15
N SER A 110 12.73 -16.22 1.54
CA SER A 110 13.98 -16.92 1.83
C SER A 110 15.18 -16.02 1.52
N PRO A 111 16.33 -16.16 2.22
CA PRO A 111 17.48 -15.28 2.04
C PRO A 111 17.95 -15.20 0.59
N GLN A 112 18.03 -16.35 -0.09
CA GLN A 112 18.44 -16.44 -1.49
C GLN A 112 17.48 -15.71 -2.44
N MET A 113 16.17 -15.92 -2.29
CA MET A 113 15.16 -15.25 -3.13
C MET A 113 15.05 -13.76 -2.81
N ARG A 114 15.29 -13.38 -1.55
CA ARG A 114 15.32 -11.99 -1.11
C ARG A 114 16.42 -11.22 -1.83
N ASP A 115 17.61 -11.79 -1.96
CA ASP A 115 18.72 -11.08 -2.62
C ASP A 115 18.48 -10.93 -4.12
N LYS A 116 17.90 -11.97 -4.75
CA LYS A 116 17.46 -11.90 -6.15
C LYS A 116 16.42 -10.81 -6.36
N ILE A 117 15.35 -10.78 -5.56
CA ILE A 117 14.30 -9.77 -5.73
C ILE A 117 14.83 -8.37 -5.39
N LYS A 118 15.70 -8.20 -4.39
CA LYS A 118 16.36 -6.91 -4.11
C LYS A 118 17.16 -6.40 -5.31
N LYS A 119 17.91 -7.27 -5.98
CA LYS A 119 18.66 -6.93 -7.21
C LYS A 119 17.71 -6.46 -8.31
N ILE A 120 16.60 -7.17 -8.51
CA ILE A 120 15.56 -6.80 -9.49
C ILE A 120 14.91 -5.46 -9.11
N MET A 121 14.53 -5.28 -7.85
CA MET A 121 13.89 -4.04 -7.37
C MET A 121 14.83 -2.83 -7.51
N ARG A 122 16.13 -2.99 -7.16
CA ARG A 122 17.13 -1.93 -7.33
C ARG A 122 17.33 -1.54 -8.79
N PHE A 123 17.26 -2.51 -9.70
CA PHE A 123 17.39 -2.25 -11.13
C PHE A 123 16.10 -1.67 -11.72
N SER A 124 14.97 -2.32 -11.51
CA SER A 124 13.71 -1.98 -12.17
C SER A 124 12.96 -0.84 -11.49
N GLY A 125 13.22 -0.55 -10.21
CA GLY A 125 12.56 0.50 -9.42
C GLY A 125 12.59 1.87 -10.10
N PRO A 126 13.78 2.45 -10.38
CA PRO A 126 13.86 3.72 -11.09
C PRO A 126 13.32 3.66 -12.53
N ARG A 127 13.31 2.47 -13.13
CA ARG A 127 12.94 2.26 -14.54
C ARG A 127 11.44 2.09 -14.74
N ILE A 128 10.68 1.73 -13.70
CA ILE A 128 9.22 1.58 -13.77
C ILE A 128 8.53 2.91 -14.11
N ILE A 129 9.17 4.04 -13.79
CA ILE A 129 8.69 5.41 -14.07
C ILE A 129 8.35 5.58 -15.56
N PHE A 130 9.18 5.02 -16.44
CA PHE A 130 9.00 5.13 -17.89
C PHE A 130 7.86 4.27 -18.43
N TYR A 131 7.39 3.28 -17.68
CA TYR A 131 6.32 2.37 -18.09
C TYR A 131 4.99 2.73 -17.42
N HIS A 132 5.02 3.13 -16.15
CA HIS A 132 3.84 3.46 -15.35
C HIS A 132 4.08 4.75 -14.54
N PRO A 133 4.01 5.94 -15.19
CA PRO A 133 4.34 7.21 -14.54
C PRO A 133 3.40 7.52 -13.37
N VAL A 134 2.10 7.28 -13.51
CA VAL A 134 1.11 7.49 -12.44
C VAL A 134 1.39 6.61 -11.23
N LEU A 135 1.75 5.34 -11.46
CA LEU A 135 2.08 4.41 -10.38
C LEU A 135 3.35 4.84 -9.66
N ALA A 136 4.36 5.31 -10.40
CA ALA A 136 5.61 5.73 -9.81
C ALA A 136 5.44 7.00 -8.96
N ILE A 137 4.65 7.97 -9.42
CA ILE A 137 4.30 9.16 -8.61
C ILE A 137 3.60 8.73 -7.32
N TRP A 138 2.59 7.86 -7.42
CA TRP A 138 1.92 7.31 -6.24
C TRP A 138 2.87 6.58 -5.30
N HIS A 139 3.81 5.78 -5.84
CA HIS A 139 4.83 5.09 -5.07
C HIS A 139 5.75 6.05 -4.32
N LEU A 140 6.18 7.15 -4.97
CA LEU A 140 7.00 8.19 -4.33
C LEU A 140 6.27 8.88 -3.19
N ILE A 141 4.98 9.21 -3.37
CA ILE A 141 4.15 9.81 -2.32
C ILE A 141 4.00 8.84 -1.15
N CYS A 142 3.65 7.57 -1.40
CA CYS A 142 3.55 6.57 -0.34
C CYS A 142 4.89 6.35 0.39
N MET A 143 6.01 6.31 -0.33
CA MET A 143 7.35 6.20 0.26
C MET A 143 7.68 7.40 1.17
N ALA A 144 7.33 8.61 0.75
CA ALA A 144 7.52 9.84 1.54
C ALA A 144 6.68 9.84 2.82
N GLU A 145 5.40 9.47 2.74
CA GLU A 145 4.51 9.35 3.89
C GLU A 145 5.01 8.32 4.92
N GLN A 146 5.54 7.19 4.45
CA GLN A 146 6.10 6.17 5.32
C GLN A 146 7.40 6.60 5.99
N LYS A 147 8.24 7.35 5.28
CA LYS A 147 9.46 7.92 5.88
C LYS A 147 9.12 8.88 7.01
N ARG A 148 8.05 9.69 6.86
CA ARG A 148 7.54 10.57 7.92
C ARG A 148 7.09 9.77 9.14
N LYS A 149 6.22 8.76 8.96
CA LYS A 149 5.73 7.88 10.03
C LYS A 149 6.81 7.10 10.80
N LYS A 150 8.00 6.93 10.24
CA LYS A 150 9.14 6.27 10.92
C LYS A 150 9.98 7.25 11.74
N ASN A 151 9.90 8.54 11.41
CA ASN A 151 10.64 9.62 12.08
C ASN A 151 9.81 10.30 13.18
N ASP A 152 8.50 10.09 13.20
CA ASP A 152 7.58 10.46 14.27
C ASP A 152 7.48 9.31 15.30
#